data_AF-W7WLF7-F1
#
_entry.id   AF-W7WLF7-F1
#
_cell.length_a   1.000
_cell.length_b   1.000
_cell.length_c   1.000
_cell.angle_alpha   90.00
_cell.angle_beta   90.00
_cell.angle_gamma   90.00
#
_symmetry.space_group_name_H-M   'P 1'
#
loop_
_entity.id
_entity.type
_entity.pdbx_description
1 polymer ?
#
loop_
_entity_poly.entity_id
_entity_poly.type
_entity_poly.pdbx_seq_one_letter_code
_entity_poly.pdbx_strand_id
1 'polypeptide(L)'
;MEPAAPPVRRVAGSPGAQPLPVDIAVESVAPREAETSAAEVRERLAPLRREALARLAPHYGPDAVVVAGPLLGAATLEDYCKALEALESKVSVNLGRKQAIKLLAGLKPV
;
A
#
# COMPACT_ATOMS: atom_id res chain seq x y z
N MET A 1 -31.18 61.74 41.03
CA MET A 1 -32.30 60.89 40.62
C MET A 1 -31.95 59.48 41.06
N GLU A 2 -32.71 58.94 42.00
CA GLU A 2 -32.61 57.56 42.53
C GLU A 2 -33.74 56.71 41.91
N PRO A 3 -33.83 55.39 42.16
CA PRO A 3 -32.80 54.38 42.43
C PRO A 3 -32.90 53.18 41.43
N ALA A 4 -32.02 52.17 41.53
CA ALA A 4 -32.37 50.74 41.31
C ALA A 4 -31.18 49.77 41.49
N ALA A 5 -31.30 48.81 42.42
CA ALA A 5 -30.48 47.60 42.57
C ALA A 5 -31.13 46.68 43.64
N PRO A 6 -30.75 45.40 43.80
CA PRO A 6 -30.23 44.39 42.87
C PRO A 6 -31.30 43.25 42.79
N PRO A 7 -31.06 41.91 42.94
CA PRO A 7 -29.95 41.00 42.59
C PRO A 7 -30.48 39.88 41.62
N VAL A 8 -30.01 38.62 41.45
CA VAL A 8 -28.93 37.77 41.98
C VAL A 8 -28.51 36.73 40.92
N ARG A 9 -27.21 36.43 40.77
CA ARG A 9 -26.67 35.04 40.75
C ARG A 9 -25.15 35.01 40.91
N ARG A 10 -24.61 33.88 41.38
CA ARG A 10 -23.19 33.63 41.73
C ARG A 10 -22.74 32.28 41.12
N VAL A 11 -21.42 32.05 41.02
CA VAL A 11 -20.75 30.83 40.48
C VAL A 11 -20.83 30.74 38.95
N ALA A 12 -19.79 30.32 38.20
CA ALA A 12 -18.45 29.80 38.54
C ALA A 12 -17.32 30.72 37.99
N GLY A 13 -16.02 30.55 38.27
CA GLY A 13 -15.35 29.50 39.06
C GLY A 13 -14.54 28.50 38.21
N SER A 14 -13.43 28.96 37.60
CA SER A 14 -12.29 28.15 37.14
C SER A 14 -11.13 29.05 36.70
N PRO A 15 -9.94 29.02 37.33
CA PRO A 15 -8.72 29.55 36.71
C PRO A 15 -8.28 28.62 35.55
N GLY A 16 -7.60 29.18 34.55
CA GLY A 16 -7.21 28.47 33.33
C GLY A 16 -6.09 27.43 33.53
N ALA A 17 -6.42 26.27 34.11
CA ALA A 17 -5.56 25.09 34.10
C ALA A 17 -5.85 24.27 32.82
N GLN A 18 -4.91 24.24 31.88
CA GLN A 18 -4.92 23.29 30.77
C GLN A 18 -3.87 22.19 30.98
N PRO A 19 -4.19 21.11 31.71
CA PRO A 19 -3.53 19.84 31.48
C PRO A 19 -4.07 19.27 30.16
N LEU A 20 -3.34 19.46 29.07
CA LEU A 20 -3.58 18.65 27.87
C LEU A 20 -2.99 17.25 28.16
N PRO A 21 -3.80 16.18 28.25
CA PRO A 21 -3.25 14.85 28.40
C PRO A 21 -2.58 14.46 27.09
N VAL A 22 -1.24 14.46 27.08
CA VAL A 22 -0.43 13.89 25.99
C VAL A 22 -0.38 12.35 26.10
N ASP A 23 -1.52 11.75 26.40
CA ASP A 23 -1.80 10.32 26.27
C ASP A 23 -2.26 10.01 24.84
N ILE A 24 -1.45 10.46 23.87
CA ILE A 24 -1.35 9.77 22.58
C ILE A 24 -0.43 8.55 22.79
N ALA A 25 -0.89 7.64 23.63
CA ALA A 25 -0.51 6.24 23.57
C ALA A 25 -1.03 5.70 22.24
N VAL A 26 -0.32 6.02 21.14
CA VAL A 26 -0.57 5.39 19.85
C VAL A 26 -0.22 3.92 20.02
N GLU A 27 -1.27 3.11 20.13
CA GLU A 27 -1.22 1.65 20.11
C GLU A 27 -0.77 1.19 18.72
N SER A 28 0.51 1.43 18.42
CA SER A 28 1.19 0.92 17.23
C SER A 28 1.49 -0.55 17.48
N VAL A 29 0.40 -1.33 17.45
CA VAL A 29 0.40 -2.80 17.50
C VAL A 29 1.48 -3.33 16.56
N ALA A 30 2.33 -4.21 17.09
CA ALA A 30 3.61 -4.53 16.48
C ALA A 30 3.42 -5.08 15.05
N PRO A 31 3.92 -4.43 13.99
CA PRO A 31 3.80 -4.93 12.62
C PRO A 31 4.70 -6.15 12.35
N ARG A 32 5.56 -6.51 13.30
CA ARG A 32 6.71 -7.41 13.15
C ARG A 32 6.39 -8.81 12.61
N GLU A 33 5.22 -9.36 12.92
CA GLU A 33 4.78 -10.66 12.40
C GLU A 33 4.31 -10.54 10.94
N ALA A 34 3.51 -9.52 10.62
CA ALA A 34 3.06 -9.24 9.25
C ALA A 34 4.23 -8.83 8.32
N GLU A 35 5.20 -8.07 8.85
CA GLU A 35 6.44 -7.72 8.15
C GLU A 35 7.28 -8.96 7.81
N THR A 36 7.34 -9.95 8.70
CA THR A 36 8.09 -11.19 8.48
C THR A 36 7.49 -11.97 7.30
N SER A 37 6.17 -12.22 7.32
CA SER A 37 5.50 -12.89 6.20
C SER A 37 5.58 -12.09 4.89
N ALA A 38 5.50 -10.76 4.93
CA ALA A 38 5.67 -9.91 3.76
C ALA A 38 7.10 -9.94 3.20
N ALA A 39 8.13 -10.06 4.06
CA ALA A 39 9.52 -10.22 3.66
C ALA A 39 9.75 -11.58 2.98
N GLU A 40 9.26 -12.68 3.56
CA GLU A 40 9.34 -14.02 2.96
C GLU A 40 8.65 -14.09 1.59
N VAL A 41 7.46 -13.48 1.44
CA VAL A 41 6.78 -13.40 0.14
C VAL A 41 7.57 -12.55 -0.85
N ARG A 42 8.19 -11.44 -0.42
CA ARG A 42 9.05 -10.62 -1.29
C ARG A 42 10.30 -11.37 -1.76
N GLU A 43 10.93 -12.15 -0.88
CA GLU A 43 12.06 -13.05 -1.21
C GLU A 43 11.63 -14.11 -2.24
N ARG A 44 10.52 -14.81 -1.99
CA ARG A 44 9.99 -15.85 -2.91
C ARG A 44 9.56 -15.28 -4.27
N LEU A 45 9.05 -14.06 -4.32
CA LEU A 45 8.69 -13.37 -5.56
C LEU A 45 9.88 -12.68 -6.27
N ALA A 46 11.00 -12.43 -5.58
CA ALA A 46 12.17 -11.76 -6.15
C ALA A 46 12.74 -12.41 -7.44
N PRO A 47 12.91 -13.74 -7.56
CA PRO A 47 13.33 -14.34 -8.82
C PRO A 47 12.29 -14.16 -9.93
N LEU A 48 11.00 -14.37 -9.64
CA LEU A 48 9.92 -14.22 -10.63
C LEU A 48 9.79 -12.78 -11.15
N ARG A 49 10.03 -11.78 -10.29
CA ARG A 49 10.10 -10.36 -10.65
C ARG A 49 11.25 -10.03 -11.60
N ARG A 50 12.44 -10.59 -11.34
CA ARG A 50 13.63 -10.40 -12.21
C ARG A 50 13.40 -11.06 -13.58
N GLU A 51 12.84 -12.27 -13.59
CA GLU A 51 12.48 -12.98 -14.81
C GLU A 51 11.42 -12.21 -15.62
N ALA A 52 10.38 -11.68 -14.97
CA ALA A 52 9.36 -10.84 -15.61
C ALA A 52 9.97 -9.60 -16.29
N LEU A 53 10.84 -8.87 -15.58
CA LEU A 53 11.58 -7.72 -16.14
C LEU A 53 12.47 -8.13 -17.31
N ALA A 54 13.24 -9.21 -17.18
CA ALA A 54 14.15 -9.71 -18.22
C ALA A 54 13.41 -10.10 -19.50
N ARG A 55 12.18 -10.61 -19.40
CA ARG A 55 11.32 -10.94 -20.55
C ARG A 55 10.60 -9.71 -21.14
N LEU A 56 10.30 -8.70 -20.35
CA LEU A 56 9.67 -7.47 -20.83
C LEU A 56 10.68 -6.50 -21.48
N ALA A 57 11.94 -6.47 -21.03
CA ALA A 57 12.97 -5.55 -21.51
C ALA A 57 13.19 -5.59 -23.05
N PRO A 58 13.21 -6.75 -23.74
CA PRO A 58 13.34 -6.79 -25.21
C PRO A 58 12.14 -6.17 -25.99
N HIS A 59 10.99 -5.98 -25.33
CA HIS A 59 9.76 -5.49 -25.97
C HIS A 59 9.36 -4.07 -25.52
N TYR A 60 9.75 -3.67 -24.31
CA TYR A 60 9.38 -2.39 -23.71
C TYR A 60 10.59 -1.52 -23.32
N GLY A 61 11.82 -2.05 -23.38
CA GLY A 61 13.03 -1.30 -23.02
C GLY A 61 12.93 -0.68 -21.60
N PRO A 62 13.06 0.65 -21.44
CA PRO A 62 12.91 1.31 -20.15
C PRO A 62 11.50 1.19 -19.55
N ASP A 63 10.45 1.18 -20.39
CA ASP A 63 9.07 1.02 -19.97
C ASP A 63 8.77 -0.37 -19.39
N ALA A 64 9.68 -1.35 -19.52
CA ALA A 64 9.54 -2.65 -18.88
C ALA A 64 9.35 -2.55 -17.36
N VAL A 65 9.95 -1.54 -16.70
CA VAL A 65 9.77 -1.28 -15.26
C VAL A 65 8.37 -0.74 -14.97
N VAL A 66 7.85 0.17 -15.81
CA VAL A 66 6.50 0.74 -15.68
C VAL A 66 5.43 -0.33 -15.97
N VAL A 67 5.68 -1.19 -16.94
CA VAL A 67 4.82 -2.31 -17.32
C VAL A 67 4.83 -3.41 -16.26
N ALA A 68 5.99 -3.76 -15.68
CA ALA A 68 6.11 -4.70 -14.58
C ALA A 68 5.73 -4.12 -13.20
N GLY A 69 5.52 -2.81 -13.08
CA GLY A 69 5.27 -2.10 -11.82
C GLY A 69 4.29 -2.80 -10.85
N PRO A 70 3.13 -3.30 -11.31
CA PRO A 70 2.21 -4.08 -10.47
C PRO A 70 2.84 -5.35 -9.86
N LEU A 71 3.61 -6.12 -10.64
CA LEU A 71 4.33 -7.30 -10.13
C LEU A 71 5.39 -6.92 -9.09
N LEU A 72 6.07 -5.77 -9.29
CA LEU A 72 7.09 -5.27 -8.37
C LEU A 72 6.48 -4.76 -7.06
N GLY A 73 5.34 -4.09 -7.11
CA GLY A 73 4.61 -3.59 -5.94
C GLY A 73 3.92 -4.66 -5.09
N ALA A 74 3.60 -5.82 -5.68
CA ALA A 74 2.74 -6.81 -5.04
C ALA A 74 3.16 -7.24 -3.62
N ALA A 75 2.22 -7.18 -2.67
CA ALA A 75 2.48 -7.53 -1.28
C ALA A 75 2.29 -9.02 -0.97
N THR A 76 1.41 -9.70 -1.71
CA THR A 76 1.05 -11.11 -1.49
C THR A 76 1.15 -11.94 -2.78
N LEU A 77 1.13 -13.27 -2.66
CA LEU A 77 1.09 -14.17 -3.83
C LEU A 77 -0.18 -13.99 -4.66
N GLU A 78 -1.33 -13.73 -4.02
CA GLU A 78 -2.60 -13.45 -4.71
C GLU A 78 -2.55 -12.15 -5.50
N ASP A 79 -2.01 -11.08 -4.89
CA ASP A 79 -1.89 -9.77 -5.54
C ASP A 79 -0.91 -9.85 -6.73
N TYR A 80 0.19 -10.58 -6.56
CA TYR A 80 1.13 -10.89 -7.65
C TYR A 80 0.45 -11.67 -8.79
N CYS A 81 -0.38 -12.67 -8.49
CA CYS A 81 -1.15 -13.40 -9.51
C CYS A 81 -2.16 -12.49 -10.25
N LYS A 82 -2.91 -11.64 -9.54
CA LYS A 82 -3.84 -10.67 -10.14
C LYS A 82 -3.11 -9.66 -11.02
N ALA A 83 -1.97 -9.15 -10.56
CA ALA A 83 -1.08 -8.28 -11.32
C ALA A 83 -0.55 -8.96 -12.59
N LEU A 84 -0.28 -10.27 -12.55
CA LEU A 84 0.19 -11.07 -13.69
C LEU A 84 -0.91 -11.29 -14.73
N GLU A 85 -2.16 -11.49 -14.30
CA GLU A 85 -3.32 -11.61 -15.20
C GLU A 85 -3.69 -10.26 -15.84
N ALA A 86 -3.64 -9.16 -15.08
CA ALA A 86 -3.77 -7.81 -15.60
C ALA A 86 -2.65 -7.47 -16.61
N LEU A 87 -1.41 -7.90 -16.31
CA LEU A 87 -0.27 -7.76 -17.20
C LEU A 87 -0.44 -8.60 -18.48
N GLU A 88 -0.93 -9.85 -18.40
CA GLU A 88 -1.20 -10.66 -19.59
C GLU A 88 -2.21 -9.98 -20.51
N SER A 89 -3.28 -9.40 -19.94
CA SER A 89 -4.27 -8.64 -20.69
C SER A 89 -3.63 -7.41 -21.37
N LYS A 90 -2.87 -6.60 -20.64
CA LYS A 90 -2.17 -5.41 -21.19
C LYS A 90 -1.17 -5.77 -22.29
N VAL A 91 -0.34 -6.80 -22.08
CA VAL A 91 0.65 -7.28 -23.06
C VAL A 91 -0.05 -7.95 -24.26
N SER A 92 -1.22 -8.57 -24.06
CA SER A 92 -2.02 -9.17 -25.15
C SER A 92 -2.56 -8.13 -26.13
N VAL A 93 -2.85 -6.91 -25.67
CA VAL A 93 -3.26 -5.80 -26.56
C VAL A 93 -2.08 -5.28 -27.38
N ASN A 94 -0.89 -5.18 -26.79
CA ASN A 94 0.27 -4.57 -27.45
C ASN A 94 1.08 -5.53 -28.34
N LEU A 95 1.27 -6.79 -27.91
CA LEU A 95 2.07 -7.79 -28.62
C LEU A 95 1.23 -8.96 -29.19
N GLY A 96 -0.06 -9.00 -28.89
CA GLY A 96 -0.96 -10.11 -29.22
C GLY A 96 -0.93 -11.24 -28.19
N ARG A 97 -2.10 -11.86 -27.96
CA ARG A 97 -2.32 -12.89 -26.92
C ARG A 97 -1.28 -14.03 -26.91
N LYS A 98 -0.84 -14.50 -28.08
CA LYS A 98 0.18 -15.57 -28.19
C LYS A 98 1.56 -15.15 -27.65
N GLN A 99 1.97 -13.88 -27.85
CA GLN A 99 3.19 -13.33 -27.27
C GLN A 99 3.05 -13.19 -25.75
N ALA A 100 1.94 -12.61 -25.28
CA ALA A 100 1.69 -12.38 -23.86
C ALA A 100 1.74 -13.67 -23.03
N ILE A 101 1.00 -14.71 -23.44
CA ILE A 101 1.01 -16.02 -22.77
C ILE A 101 2.43 -16.62 -22.78
N LYS A 102 3.15 -16.54 -23.92
CA LYS A 102 4.53 -17.06 -24.01
C LYS A 102 5.51 -16.31 -23.09
N LEU A 103 5.38 -14.98 -22.98
CA LEU A 103 6.23 -14.16 -22.13
C LEU A 103 5.97 -14.44 -20.64
N LEU A 104 4.70 -14.65 -20.24
CA LEU A 104 4.33 -14.82 -18.84
C LEU A 104 4.25 -16.30 -18.39
N ALA A 105 4.40 -17.26 -19.30
CA ALA A 105 4.44 -18.69 -19.00
C ALA A 105 5.50 -19.03 -17.94
N GLY A 106 5.09 -19.70 -16.86
CA GLY A 106 5.98 -20.07 -15.76
C GLY A 106 6.37 -18.92 -14.82
N LEU A 107 5.80 -17.72 -14.96
CA LEU A 107 5.96 -16.63 -13.98
C LEU A 107 4.96 -16.72 -12.81
N LYS A 108 3.93 -17.56 -12.90
CA LYS A 108 2.98 -17.79 -11.78
C LYS A 108 3.69 -18.62 -10.70
N PRO A 109 3.66 -18.20 -9.41
CA PRO A 109 4.19 -19.00 -8.32
C PRO A 109 3.43 -20.33 -8.20
N VAL A 110 4.15 -21.38 -7.76
CA VAL A 110 3.65 -22.74 -7.49
C VAL A 110 3.81 -23.10 -6.02
#